data_AF-A0A371K110-F1
#
_entry.id   AF-A0A371K110-F1
#
_cell.length_a   1.000
_cell.length_b   1.000
_cell.length_c   1.000
_cell.angle_alpha   90.00
_cell.angle_beta   90.00
_cell.angle_gamma   90.00
#
_symmetry.space_group_name_H-M   'P 1'
#
loop_
_entity.id
_entity.type
_entity.pdbx_description
1 polymer ?
#
loop_
_entity_poly.entity_id
_entity_poly.type
_entity_poly.pdbx_seq_one_letter_code
_entity_poly.pdbx_strand_id
1 'polypeptide(L)'
;MTNQPLNQILYGPPGTGKTFATINKALAILDPDFAGKHAGSRAALKSRYDELVAEHRIRFVTFHQSFSYEDFVEGLRADSEGGVLQYRVEPGVFRSICDDARGSAQVASDIGVREDARIWKISIDGTVTPSQTRNYCFANGEARIGWSAVGDLKSEHLVEVPAYASLGTNDRSSLRDFSQEIEPGDVLLCIGSEDQFQAVGVVQGGYEYQATPPAGVRPDYVNVLPVHWLAKGLSLDIRPLNGGRKFTLKTVYEMGRFGWPELADYLEASSIKLDGAAPAQQSKGLPHVLIIDEINRGNISRVFGELITLIEPSKRKGTDEALEVILPYSKKKFSVPNNVYLVGTMNTADRSLAGLDIALRRRFKFEEMPPRPDALSGKNVAGIDLQELLVTMNRRIEVLLGRDYLLGHAYFLDIDNLAGLSDVFRRQVLPLLQEYFFEDWQRIAWVMNDQAKPDDAHKFLIKEVASLGDVFGAGVDLPQGNDLWRINDKAFDKSESYAGILSAG
;
A
#
# COMPACT_ATOMS: atom_id res chain seq x y z
N MET A 1 9.72 -17.37 19.69
CA MET A 1 9.15 -16.57 18.58
C MET A 1 10.31 -15.95 17.81
N THR A 2 10.51 -16.33 16.56
CA THR A 2 11.53 -15.71 15.70
C THR A 2 11.07 -14.29 15.37
N ASN A 3 11.78 -13.29 15.90
CA ASN A 3 11.47 -11.89 15.66
C ASN A 3 11.72 -11.57 14.18
N GLN A 4 10.66 -11.44 13.38
CA GLN A 4 10.78 -11.11 11.95
C GLN A 4 11.33 -9.69 11.80
N PRO A 5 12.25 -9.43 10.85
CA PRO A 5 12.75 -8.09 10.63
C PRO A 5 11.64 -7.16 10.10
N LEU A 6 11.63 -5.91 10.56
CA LEU A 6 10.64 -4.90 10.12
C LEU A 6 10.74 -4.57 8.63
N ASN A 7 11.94 -4.66 8.06
CA ASN A 7 12.20 -4.37 6.64
C ASN A 7 12.98 -5.52 6.03
N GLN A 8 12.44 -6.12 4.98
CA GLN A 8 13.06 -7.24 4.30
C GLN A 8 12.83 -7.22 2.80
N ILE A 9 13.79 -7.76 2.05
CA ILE A 9 13.72 -7.90 0.60
C ILE A 9 14.04 -9.36 0.24
N LEU A 10 13.08 -10.01 -0.41
CA LEU A 10 13.26 -11.30 -1.07
C LEU A 10 13.89 -11.03 -2.44
N TYR A 11 15.12 -11.50 -2.68
CA TYR A 11 15.83 -11.22 -3.93
C TYR A 11 16.34 -12.48 -4.61
N GLY A 12 16.45 -12.44 -5.93
CA GLY A 12 17.06 -13.52 -6.71
C GLY A 12 16.60 -13.53 -8.17
N PRO A 13 17.05 -14.52 -8.94
CA PRO A 13 16.72 -14.64 -10.36
C PRO A 13 15.21 -14.78 -10.61
N PRO A 14 14.72 -14.51 -11.84
CA PRO A 14 13.31 -14.69 -12.16
C PRO A 14 12.89 -16.16 -12.06
N GLY A 15 11.60 -16.39 -11.77
CA GLY A 15 11.05 -17.74 -11.64
C GLY A 15 11.42 -18.50 -10.34
N THR A 16 11.95 -17.84 -9.31
CA THR A 16 12.27 -18.48 -8.02
C THR A 16 11.15 -18.42 -6.98
N GLY A 17 9.98 -17.86 -7.34
CA GLY A 17 8.80 -17.84 -6.47
C GLY A 17 8.78 -16.73 -5.42
N LYS A 18 9.50 -15.62 -5.64
CA LYS A 18 9.58 -14.47 -4.70
C LYS A 18 8.21 -13.89 -4.37
N THR A 19 7.45 -13.46 -5.39
CA THR A 19 6.10 -12.92 -5.22
C THR A 19 5.16 -13.95 -4.59
N PHE A 20 5.28 -15.22 -4.96
CA PHE A 20 4.50 -16.31 -4.34
C PHE A 20 4.79 -16.46 -2.83
N ALA A 21 6.05 -16.29 -2.42
CA ALA A 21 6.49 -16.40 -1.02
C ALA A 21 6.06 -15.22 -0.14
N THR A 22 5.71 -14.06 -0.71
CA THR A 22 5.28 -12.88 0.07
C THR A 22 4.07 -13.17 0.96
N ILE A 23 3.12 -13.99 0.51
CA ILE A 23 1.97 -14.43 1.32
C ILE A 23 2.44 -15.16 2.58
N ASN A 24 3.35 -16.13 2.44
CA ASN A 24 3.87 -16.88 3.58
C ASN A 24 4.63 -15.94 4.52
N LYS A 25 5.36 -14.97 3.97
CA LYS A 25 6.11 -13.99 4.75
C LYS A 25 5.21 -13.04 5.53
N ALA A 26 4.14 -12.55 4.91
CA ALA A 26 3.15 -11.71 5.56
C ALA A 26 2.44 -12.47 6.69
N LEU A 27 2.03 -13.72 6.46
CA LEU A 27 1.40 -14.54 7.50
C LEU A 27 2.35 -14.91 8.63
N ALA A 28 3.63 -15.15 8.35
CA ALA A 28 4.64 -15.38 9.39
C ALA A 28 4.83 -14.16 10.32
N ILE A 29 4.43 -12.96 9.87
CA ILE A 29 4.43 -11.73 10.67
C ILE A 29 3.09 -11.54 11.38
N LEU A 30 1.99 -11.69 10.65
CA LEU A 30 0.65 -11.28 11.10
C LEU A 30 -0.09 -12.36 11.88
N ASP A 31 0.16 -13.62 11.57
CA ASP A 31 -0.53 -14.78 12.12
C ASP A 31 0.37 -16.05 12.06
N PRO A 32 1.49 -16.07 12.81
CA PRO A 32 2.49 -17.13 12.73
C PRO A 32 1.95 -18.50 13.15
N ASP A 33 0.98 -18.54 14.08
CA ASP A 33 0.37 -19.78 14.54
C ASP A 33 -0.53 -20.40 13.45
N PHE A 34 -1.32 -19.58 12.75
CA PHE A 34 -2.08 -20.04 11.58
C PHE A 34 -1.13 -20.49 10.47
N ALA A 35 -0.10 -19.70 10.16
CA ALA A 35 0.89 -20.03 9.14
C ALA A 35 1.56 -21.39 9.42
N GLY A 36 1.93 -21.66 10.67
CA GLY A 36 2.52 -22.93 11.09
C GLY A 36 1.55 -24.11 10.96
N LYS A 37 0.29 -23.96 11.39
CA LYS A 37 -0.74 -25.02 11.29
C LYS A 37 -1.13 -25.35 9.85
N HIS A 38 -1.06 -24.36 8.95
CA HIS A 38 -1.52 -24.48 7.57
C HIS A 38 -0.39 -24.46 6.54
N ALA A 39 0.86 -24.70 6.94
CA ALA A 39 2.04 -24.63 6.07
C ALA A 39 1.93 -25.51 4.80
N GLY A 40 1.17 -26.61 4.86
CA GLY A 40 0.93 -27.50 3.72
C GLY A 40 -0.29 -27.15 2.84
N SER A 41 -1.08 -26.13 3.19
CA SER A 41 -2.32 -25.77 2.47
C SER A 41 -2.26 -24.36 1.91
N ARG A 42 -1.90 -24.25 0.62
CA ARG A 42 -1.84 -22.94 -0.06
C ARG A 42 -3.19 -22.23 -0.09
N ALA A 43 -4.28 -22.98 -0.29
CA ALA A 43 -5.63 -22.41 -0.31
C ALA A 43 -5.99 -21.76 1.03
N ALA A 44 -5.69 -22.43 2.16
CA ALA A 44 -5.94 -21.88 3.50
C ALA A 44 -5.10 -20.63 3.78
N LEU A 45 -3.81 -20.66 3.43
CA LEU A 45 -2.93 -19.50 3.58
C LEU A 45 -3.42 -18.31 2.73
N LYS A 46 -3.84 -18.55 1.48
CA LYS A 46 -4.37 -17.49 0.62
C LYS A 46 -5.68 -16.90 1.16
N SER A 47 -6.59 -17.73 1.65
CA SER A 47 -7.83 -17.27 2.28
C SER A 47 -7.55 -16.35 3.46
N ARG A 48 -6.66 -16.76 4.38
CA ARG A 48 -6.29 -15.94 5.54
C ARG A 48 -5.58 -14.65 5.16
N TYR A 49 -4.75 -14.69 4.11
CA TYR A 49 -4.14 -13.49 3.56
C TYR A 49 -5.19 -12.51 3.03
N ASP A 50 -6.22 -12.99 2.32
CA ASP A 50 -7.28 -12.14 1.76
C ASP A 50 -8.15 -11.49 2.84
N GLU A 51 -8.43 -12.21 3.93
CA GLU A 51 -9.06 -11.63 5.13
C GLU A 51 -8.25 -10.46 5.68
N LEU A 52 -6.93 -10.64 5.86
CA LEU A 52 -6.04 -9.60 6.37
C LEU A 52 -5.86 -8.41 5.41
N VAL A 53 -6.03 -8.63 4.10
CA VAL A 53 -6.11 -7.55 3.10
C VAL A 53 -7.40 -6.76 3.27
N ALA A 54 -8.54 -7.45 3.45
CA ALA A 54 -9.85 -6.81 3.68
C ALA A 54 -9.89 -6.05 5.02
N GLU A 55 -9.14 -6.51 6.02
CA GLU A 55 -8.92 -5.80 7.29
C GLU A 55 -7.90 -4.63 7.19
N HIS A 56 -7.39 -4.33 5.99
CA HIS A 56 -6.34 -3.32 5.73
C HIS A 56 -5.01 -3.55 6.45
N ARG A 57 -4.82 -4.74 7.05
CA ARG A 57 -3.56 -5.15 7.70
C ARG A 57 -2.49 -5.55 6.70
N ILE A 58 -2.86 -5.83 5.46
CA ILE A 58 -1.96 -6.07 4.34
C ILE A 58 -2.30 -5.11 3.20
N ARG A 59 -1.28 -4.39 2.70
CA ARG A 59 -1.38 -3.68 1.42
C ARG A 59 -0.32 -4.22 0.46
N PHE A 60 -0.65 -4.29 -0.82
CA PHE A 60 0.25 -4.75 -1.88
C PHE A 60 0.40 -3.65 -2.93
N VAL A 61 1.63 -3.35 -3.31
CA VAL A 61 1.96 -2.40 -4.38
C VAL A 61 3.08 -2.96 -5.24
N THR A 62 3.06 -2.66 -6.53
CA THR A 62 4.15 -2.99 -7.47
C THR A 62 4.81 -1.71 -7.93
N PHE A 63 6.14 -1.61 -7.79
CA PHE A 63 6.87 -0.45 -8.27
C PHE A 63 7.09 -0.53 -9.79
N HIS A 64 7.00 0.63 -10.44
CA HIS A 64 7.29 0.82 -11.85
C HIS A 64 7.99 2.18 -12.05
N GLN A 65 8.53 2.43 -13.25
CA GLN A 65 9.35 3.61 -13.52
C GLN A 65 8.62 4.94 -13.25
N SER A 66 7.31 4.98 -13.47
CA SER A 66 6.46 6.15 -13.20
C SER A 66 5.94 6.25 -11.76
N PHE A 67 6.20 5.25 -10.90
CA PHE A 67 5.71 5.25 -9.52
C PHE A 67 6.46 6.30 -8.71
N SER A 68 5.74 7.20 -8.03
CA SER A 68 6.32 8.40 -7.44
C SER A 68 6.06 8.53 -5.94
N TYR A 69 6.61 9.60 -5.35
CA TYR A 69 6.37 9.98 -3.95
C TYR A 69 4.87 10.19 -3.70
N GLU A 70 4.18 10.79 -4.66
CA GLU A 70 2.77 11.16 -4.57
C GLU A 70 1.84 9.94 -4.45
N ASP A 71 2.22 8.80 -5.03
CA ASP A 71 1.47 7.55 -4.92
C ASP A 71 1.80 6.78 -3.63
N PHE A 72 2.99 7.00 -3.08
CA PHE A 72 3.50 6.25 -1.93
C PHE A 72 3.25 6.93 -0.59
N VAL A 73 3.47 8.23 -0.50
CA VAL A 73 3.45 9.01 0.75
C VAL A 73 2.25 9.95 0.81
N GLU A 74 2.23 10.99 -0.02
CA GLU A 74 1.09 11.89 -0.17
C GLU A 74 1.20 12.72 -1.45
N GLY A 75 0.06 13.00 -2.09
CA GLY A 75 -0.01 13.73 -3.34
C GLY A 75 -1.21 14.68 -3.40
N LEU A 76 -1.14 15.70 -4.25
CA LEU A 76 -2.27 16.56 -4.55
C LEU A 76 -3.17 15.89 -5.59
N ARG A 77 -4.44 15.70 -5.27
CA ARG A 77 -5.48 15.31 -6.23
C ARG A 77 -6.43 16.48 -6.45
N ALA A 78 -6.85 16.62 -7.71
CA ALA A 78 -7.83 17.60 -8.09
C ALA A 78 -9.23 16.99 -7.97
N ASP A 79 -10.11 17.66 -7.25
CA ASP A 79 -11.51 17.31 -7.09
C ASP A 79 -12.38 18.43 -7.67
N SER A 80 -13.56 18.09 -8.18
CA SER A 80 -14.51 19.04 -8.76
C SER A 80 -15.84 18.97 -8.02
N GLU A 81 -15.94 19.73 -6.94
CA GLU A 81 -17.20 19.94 -6.23
C GLU A 81 -17.88 21.21 -6.75
N GLY A 82 -19.11 21.07 -7.28
CA GLY A 82 -19.93 22.20 -7.72
C GLY A 82 -19.33 23.04 -8.88
N GLY A 83 -18.43 22.45 -9.67
CA GLY A 83 -17.77 23.14 -10.79
C GLY A 83 -16.56 24.01 -10.40
N VAL A 84 -16.15 23.97 -9.12
CA VAL A 84 -14.92 24.63 -8.64
C VAL A 84 -13.83 23.58 -8.42
N LEU A 85 -12.69 23.78 -9.09
CA LEU A 85 -11.52 22.91 -8.92
C LEU A 85 -10.92 23.12 -7.52
N GLN A 86 -10.90 22.07 -6.70
CA GLN A 86 -10.22 22.04 -5.42
C GLN A 86 -9.03 21.08 -5.48
N TYR A 87 -7.93 21.42 -4.81
CA TYR A 87 -6.80 20.51 -4.65
C TYR A 87 -6.76 20.01 -3.21
N ARG A 88 -6.88 18.69 -3.03
CA ARG A 88 -6.82 18.02 -1.73
C ARG A 88 -5.53 17.19 -1.66
N VAL A 89 -4.91 17.17 -0.47
CA VAL A 89 -3.77 16.29 -0.23
C VAL A 89 -4.32 14.93 0.17
N GLU A 90 -4.02 13.91 -0.63
CA GLU A 90 -4.41 12.52 -0.36
C GLU A 90 -3.21 11.70 0.12
N PRO A 91 -3.42 10.78 1.08
CA PRO A 91 -2.38 9.86 1.53
C PRO A 91 -2.09 8.80 0.47
N GLY A 92 -0.81 8.51 0.26
CA GLY A 92 -0.36 7.37 -0.54
C GLY A 92 -0.42 6.05 0.23
N VAL A 93 -0.06 4.94 -0.43
CA VAL A 93 -0.20 3.59 0.14
C VAL A 93 0.59 3.36 1.43
N PHE A 94 1.80 3.91 1.55
CA PHE A 94 2.64 3.75 2.73
C PHE A 94 2.18 4.63 3.90
N ARG A 95 1.70 5.84 3.61
CA ARG A 95 1.10 6.67 4.65
C ARG A 95 -0.17 6.03 5.19
N SER A 96 -1.05 5.55 4.30
CA SER A 96 -2.31 4.92 4.69
C SER A 96 -2.09 3.73 5.62
N ILE A 97 -1.19 2.80 5.29
CA ILE A 97 -0.90 1.66 6.18
C ILE A 97 -0.23 2.07 7.50
N CYS A 98 0.53 3.17 7.52
CA CYS A 98 1.07 3.71 8.77
C CYS A 98 -0.04 4.31 9.65
N ASP A 99 -1.04 4.95 9.04
CA ASP A 99 -2.19 5.50 9.75
C ASP A 99 -3.06 4.37 10.31
N ASP A 100 -3.32 3.30 9.54
CA ASP A 100 -4.02 2.09 9.99
C ASP A 100 -3.30 1.43 11.19
N ALA A 101 -1.97 1.32 11.09
CA ALA A 101 -1.14 0.68 12.10
C ALA A 101 -1.10 1.42 13.45
N ARG A 102 -1.52 2.69 13.52
CA ARG A 102 -1.63 3.43 14.79
C ARG A 102 -2.79 2.95 15.66
N GLY A 103 -3.68 2.10 15.15
CA GLY A 103 -4.81 1.56 15.92
C GLY A 103 -6.01 2.51 16.02
N SER A 104 -5.93 3.69 15.40
CA SER A 104 -7.02 4.66 15.31
C SER A 104 -8.23 4.10 14.56
N ALA A 105 -8.03 3.19 13.59
CA ALA A 105 -9.10 2.58 12.79
C ALA A 105 -10.01 1.65 13.60
N GLN A 106 -9.45 0.81 14.47
CA GLN A 106 -10.27 -0.08 15.32
C GLN A 106 -11.05 0.75 16.35
N VAL A 107 -10.37 1.70 17.02
CA VAL A 107 -11.00 2.61 17.98
C VAL A 107 -12.08 3.45 17.30
N ALA A 108 -11.86 3.90 16.05
CA ALA A 108 -12.85 4.61 15.25
C ALA A 108 -14.11 3.77 15.06
N SER A 109 -13.96 2.53 14.60
CA SER A 109 -15.08 1.62 14.37
C SER A 109 -15.87 1.34 15.65
N ASP A 110 -15.18 1.11 16.77
CA ASP A 110 -15.82 0.77 18.05
C ASP A 110 -16.73 1.92 18.57
N ILE A 111 -16.38 3.17 18.26
CA ILE A 111 -17.11 4.36 18.72
C ILE A 111 -17.97 5.02 17.61
N GLY A 112 -18.04 4.38 16.43
CA GLY A 112 -18.90 4.79 15.32
C GLY A 112 -18.34 5.90 14.41
N VAL A 113 -17.05 6.19 14.45
CA VAL A 113 -16.39 7.13 13.51
C VAL A 113 -16.18 6.43 12.17
N ARG A 114 -16.63 7.05 11.08
CA ARG A 114 -16.43 6.52 9.72
C ARG A 114 -14.99 6.72 9.22
N GLU A 115 -14.57 5.94 8.23
CA GLU A 115 -13.18 5.93 7.71
C GLU A 115 -12.74 7.31 7.17
N ASP A 116 -13.62 7.99 6.46
CA ASP A 116 -13.41 9.32 5.87
C ASP A 116 -14.00 10.46 6.72
N ALA A 117 -14.17 10.22 8.02
CA ALA A 117 -14.86 11.15 8.92
C ALA A 117 -14.26 12.55 8.86
N ARG A 118 -15.11 13.53 8.54
CA ARG A 118 -14.75 14.94 8.62
C ARG A 118 -14.81 15.40 10.07
N ILE A 119 -13.88 16.27 10.44
CA ILE A 119 -13.88 16.93 11.75
C ILE A 119 -14.60 18.25 11.61
N TRP A 120 -15.61 18.49 12.43
CA TRP A 120 -16.41 19.70 12.40
C TRP A 120 -16.28 20.46 13.71
N LYS A 121 -15.98 21.75 13.64
CA LYS A 121 -16.13 22.64 14.78
C LYS A 121 -17.61 22.97 14.96
N ILE A 122 -18.10 22.98 16.20
CA ILE A 122 -19.42 23.52 16.55
C ILE A 122 -19.38 24.42 17.80
N SER A 123 -20.18 25.49 17.79
CA SER A 123 -20.51 26.29 18.97
C SER A 123 -21.94 26.03 19.41
N ILE A 124 -22.12 25.45 20.58
CA ILE A 124 -23.43 25.29 21.22
C ILE A 124 -23.51 26.33 22.33
N ASP A 125 -24.34 27.35 22.12
CA ASP A 125 -24.56 28.46 23.05
C ASP A 125 -23.28 29.24 23.41
N GLY A 126 -22.42 29.43 22.40
CA GLY A 126 -21.17 30.19 22.51
C GLY A 126 -20.15 29.58 23.47
N THR A 127 -19.35 30.44 24.10
CA THR A 127 -18.29 30.07 25.06
C THR A 127 -18.69 30.33 26.52
N VAL A 128 -19.93 30.80 26.75
CA VAL A 128 -20.43 31.09 28.10
C VAL A 128 -20.49 29.79 28.90
N THR A 129 -19.99 29.85 30.14
CA THR A 129 -19.98 28.71 31.06
C THR A 129 -20.43 29.19 32.45
N PRO A 130 -21.45 28.55 33.06
CA PRO A 130 -22.19 27.39 32.57
C PRO A 130 -23.21 27.75 31.46
N SER A 131 -23.48 26.81 30.55
CA SER A 131 -24.57 26.90 29.55
C SER A 131 -25.57 25.77 29.77
N GLN A 132 -26.84 26.11 30.01
CA GLN A 132 -27.91 25.12 30.17
C GLN A 132 -28.17 24.36 28.86
N THR A 133 -28.20 25.07 27.73
CA THR A 133 -28.41 24.48 26.41
C THR A 133 -27.33 23.44 26.08
N ARG A 134 -26.06 23.78 26.31
CA ARG A 134 -24.94 22.86 26.03
C ARG A 134 -24.96 21.65 26.96
N ASN A 135 -25.24 21.84 28.24
CA ASN A 135 -25.37 20.75 29.19
C ASN A 135 -26.53 19.80 28.81
N TYR A 136 -27.66 20.34 28.35
CA TYR A 136 -28.77 19.55 27.83
C TYR A 136 -28.34 18.71 26.62
N CYS A 137 -27.70 19.34 25.63
CA CYS A 137 -27.18 18.67 24.43
C CYS A 137 -26.25 17.49 24.78
N PHE A 138 -25.32 17.72 25.71
CA PHE A 138 -24.37 16.70 26.16
C PHE A 138 -25.01 15.54 26.93
N ALA A 139 -26.11 15.80 27.64
CA ALA A 139 -26.82 14.80 28.44
C ALA A 139 -27.79 13.95 27.61
N ASN A 140 -28.37 14.53 26.54
CA ASN A 140 -29.40 13.87 25.73
C ASN A 140 -28.86 13.34 24.39
N GLY A 141 -27.56 13.46 24.14
CA GLY A 141 -26.95 12.96 22.91
C GLY A 141 -27.33 13.78 21.68
N GLU A 142 -27.26 15.10 21.80
CA GLU A 142 -27.65 16.02 20.73
C GLU A 142 -26.58 17.08 20.51
N ALA A 143 -26.53 17.64 19.31
CA ALA A 143 -25.96 18.94 19.04
C ALA A 143 -27.03 19.86 18.47
N ARG A 144 -27.08 21.12 18.93
CA ARG A 144 -28.09 22.09 18.50
C ARG A 144 -27.51 23.44 18.09
N ILE A 145 -28.12 24.06 17.09
CA ILE A 145 -27.84 25.46 16.69
C ILE A 145 -29.13 26.29 16.55
N GLY A 146 -28.96 27.63 16.60
CA GLY A 146 -30.03 28.62 16.60
C GLY A 146 -30.79 28.82 15.28
N TRP A 147 -31.41 29.99 15.09
CA TRP A 147 -32.16 30.44 13.88
C TRP A 147 -33.62 29.97 13.75
N SER A 148 -34.40 30.00 14.84
CA SER A 148 -35.84 29.67 14.78
C SER A 148 -36.66 30.45 13.73
N ALA A 149 -36.31 31.71 13.46
CA ALA A 149 -36.98 32.54 12.45
C ALA A 149 -36.78 32.05 11.00
N VAL A 150 -35.76 31.22 10.75
CA VAL A 150 -35.51 30.60 9.44
C VAL A 150 -36.46 29.42 9.18
N GLY A 151 -36.90 28.73 10.24
CA GLY A 151 -37.69 27.51 10.11
C GLY A 151 -36.84 26.28 9.78
N ASP A 152 -37.47 25.28 9.17
CA ASP A 152 -36.84 24.02 8.78
C ASP A 152 -35.87 24.21 7.61
N LEU A 153 -34.62 23.80 7.80
CA LEU A 153 -33.55 23.93 6.80
C LEU A 153 -33.71 22.97 5.60
N LYS A 154 -34.60 21.98 5.70
CA LYS A 154 -34.98 21.10 4.58
C LYS A 154 -36.15 21.65 3.75
N SER A 155 -36.67 22.83 4.06
CA SER A 155 -37.75 23.47 3.29
C SER A 155 -37.32 23.77 1.85
N GLU A 156 -38.14 23.38 0.86
CA GLU A 156 -37.92 23.67 -0.56
C GLU A 156 -37.89 25.18 -0.86
N HIS A 157 -38.55 25.99 -0.03
CA HIS A 157 -38.63 27.44 -0.15
C HIS A 157 -37.67 28.20 0.78
N LEU A 158 -36.64 27.54 1.32
CA LEU A 158 -35.73 28.13 2.31
C LEU A 158 -35.13 29.47 1.86
N VAL A 159 -34.75 29.59 0.58
CA VAL A 159 -34.11 30.79 0.02
C VAL A 159 -35.08 31.97 -0.05
N GLU A 160 -36.39 31.71 -0.09
CA GLU A 160 -37.44 32.73 -0.12
C GLU A 160 -37.80 33.23 1.29
N VAL A 161 -37.38 32.52 2.35
CA VAL A 161 -37.64 32.93 3.74
C VAL A 161 -36.89 34.24 4.04
N PRO A 162 -37.58 35.34 4.40
CA PRO A 162 -36.92 36.64 4.59
C PRO A 162 -35.82 36.61 5.66
N ALA A 163 -36.05 35.85 6.74
CA ALA A 163 -35.05 35.64 7.79
C ALA A 163 -33.77 34.99 7.24
N TYR A 164 -33.90 33.97 6.39
CA TYR A 164 -32.76 33.29 5.75
C TYR A 164 -32.06 34.19 4.73
N ALA A 165 -32.83 34.88 3.88
CA ALA A 165 -32.30 35.78 2.86
C ALA A 165 -31.47 36.92 3.45
N SER A 166 -31.81 37.38 4.66
CA SER A 166 -31.10 38.44 5.39
C SER A 166 -29.79 38.00 6.05
N LEU A 167 -29.52 36.70 6.12
CA LEU A 167 -28.34 36.16 6.81
C LEU A 167 -27.03 36.47 6.06
N GLY A 168 -25.98 36.70 6.83
CA GLY A 168 -24.62 36.79 6.32
C GLY A 168 -24.11 35.45 5.78
N THR A 169 -23.03 35.49 5.00
CA THR A 169 -22.42 34.30 4.38
C THR A 169 -21.99 33.24 5.40
N ASN A 170 -21.48 33.66 6.56
CA ASN A 170 -21.05 32.74 7.62
C ASN A 170 -22.22 31.99 8.25
N ASP A 171 -23.36 32.65 8.45
CA ASP A 171 -24.54 32.05 9.05
C ASP A 171 -25.20 31.09 8.06
N ARG A 172 -25.39 31.52 6.80
CA ARG A 172 -25.94 30.65 5.74
C ARG A 172 -25.10 29.40 5.53
N SER A 173 -23.78 29.54 5.48
CA SER A 173 -22.90 28.38 5.35
C SER A 173 -22.91 27.51 6.61
N SER A 174 -23.03 28.07 7.83
CA SER A 174 -23.18 27.24 9.03
C SER A 174 -24.47 26.40 9.01
N LEU A 175 -25.59 27.01 8.58
CA LEU A 175 -26.87 26.31 8.48
C LEU A 175 -26.82 25.21 7.40
N ARG A 176 -26.25 25.51 6.24
CA ARG A 176 -26.05 24.52 5.17
C ARG A 176 -25.16 23.39 5.64
N ASP A 177 -23.98 23.70 6.18
CA ASP A 177 -23.03 22.70 6.64
C ASP A 177 -23.66 21.77 7.69
N PHE A 178 -24.38 22.34 8.66
CA PHE A 178 -25.06 21.58 9.72
C PHE A 178 -26.22 20.69 9.22
N SER A 179 -26.93 21.10 8.17
CA SER A 179 -28.13 20.40 7.69
C SER A 179 -27.92 19.47 6.51
N GLN A 180 -26.88 19.72 5.70
CA GLN A 180 -26.65 19.06 4.41
C GLN A 180 -25.27 18.40 4.31
N GLU A 181 -24.24 18.97 4.94
CA GLU A 181 -22.87 18.47 4.78
C GLU A 181 -22.48 17.48 5.88
N ILE A 182 -22.87 17.70 7.13
CA ILE A 182 -22.53 16.80 8.24
C ILE A 182 -23.26 15.45 8.06
N GLU A 183 -22.50 14.36 8.05
CA GLU A 183 -23.02 13.01 7.85
C GLU A 183 -22.85 12.12 9.10
N PRO A 184 -23.67 11.07 9.26
CA PRO A 184 -23.43 10.07 10.30
C PRO A 184 -22.00 9.50 10.24
N GLY A 185 -21.36 9.40 11.40
CA GLY A 185 -19.96 8.99 11.54
C GLY A 185 -18.95 10.14 11.52
N ASP A 186 -19.35 11.37 11.18
CA ASP A 186 -18.50 12.55 11.32
C ASP A 186 -18.28 12.93 12.79
N VAL A 187 -17.19 13.65 13.05
CA VAL A 187 -16.77 14.01 14.42
C VAL A 187 -17.04 15.50 14.68
N LEU A 188 -17.71 15.80 15.79
CA LEU A 188 -17.94 17.15 16.27
C LEU A 188 -16.98 17.53 17.41
N LEU A 189 -16.35 18.69 17.29
CA LEU A 189 -15.61 19.37 18.35
C LEU A 189 -16.42 20.56 18.86
N CYS A 190 -17.00 20.42 20.06
CA CYS A 190 -17.70 21.53 20.71
C CYS A 190 -16.71 22.44 21.43
N ILE A 191 -16.67 23.71 21.04
CA ILE A 191 -15.69 24.67 21.59
C ILE A 191 -16.02 25.10 23.02
N GLY A 192 -14.99 25.34 23.84
CA GLY A 192 -15.09 25.99 25.16
C GLY A 192 -14.55 27.42 25.17
N SER A 193 -13.60 27.74 24.31
CA SER A 193 -13.04 29.08 24.11
C SER A 193 -12.68 29.31 22.63
N GLU A 194 -12.01 30.42 22.33
CA GLU A 194 -11.43 30.67 21.00
C GLU A 194 -10.29 29.72 20.61
N ASP A 195 -9.65 29.05 21.58
CA ASP A 195 -8.51 28.16 21.37
C ASP A 195 -8.66 26.79 22.03
N GLN A 196 -9.77 26.52 22.72
CA GLN A 196 -10.01 25.25 23.39
C GLN A 196 -11.35 24.62 23.02
N PHE A 197 -11.37 23.29 22.94
CA PHE A 197 -12.60 22.50 22.85
C PHE A 197 -12.88 21.73 24.13
N GLN A 198 -14.17 21.55 24.43
CA GLN A 198 -14.67 20.99 25.68
C GLN A 198 -15.40 19.66 25.52
N ALA A 199 -15.75 19.28 24.29
CA ALA A 199 -16.34 17.98 24.03
C ALA A 199 -16.00 17.47 22.63
N VAL A 200 -15.95 16.15 22.51
CA VAL A 200 -15.81 15.39 21.26
C VAL A 200 -17.02 14.47 21.15
N GLY A 201 -17.68 14.47 19.99
CA GLY A 201 -18.82 13.60 19.74
C GLY A 201 -18.85 13.08 18.32
N VAL A 202 -19.60 12.01 18.10
CA VAL A 202 -19.77 11.36 16.79
C VAL A 202 -21.23 11.47 16.38
N VAL A 203 -21.48 11.95 15.17
CA VAL A 203 -22.83 12.13 14.63
C VAL A 203 -23.46 10.76 14.38
N GLN A 204 -24.68 10.56 14.89
CA GLN A 204 -25.38 9.26 14.84
C GLN A 204 -26.49 9.23 13.77
N GLY A 205 -26.89 10.38 13.25
CA GLY A 205 -28.02 10.50 12.34
C GLY A 205 -28.01 11.82 11.57
N GLY A 206 -28.95 11.97 10.64
CA GLY A 206 -29.09 13.18 9.84
C GLY A 206 -29.77 14.33 10.60
N TYR A 207 -29.82 15.49 9.96
CA TYR A 207 -30.47 16.69 10.48
C TYR A 207 -31.96 16.51 10.79
N GLU A 208 -32.36 17.04 11.94
CA GLU A 208 -33.73 17.11 12.44
C GLU A 208 -34.13 18.55 12.80
N TYR A 209 -35.39 18.90 12.53
CA TYR A 209 -35.99 20.18 12.90
C TYR A 209 -36.98 20.01 14.05
N GLN A 210 -36.82 20.82 15.10
CA GLN A 210 -37.71 20.81 16.26
C GLN A 210 -38.19 22.24 16.57
N ALA A 211 -39.39 22.57 16.11
CA ALA A 211 -40.00 23.90 16.27
C ALA A 211 -40.12 24.37 17.73
N THR A 212 -40.21 23.45 18.69
CA THR A 212 -40.27 23.77 20.13
C THR A 212 -39.16 23.02 20.87
N PRO A 213 -38.06 23.72 21.20
CA PRO A 213 -36.96 23.10 21.93
C PRO A 213 -37.38 22.65 23.34
N PRO A 214 -36.72 21.62 23.91
CA PRO A 214 -36.97 21.15 25.27
C PRO A 214 -36.71 22.22 26.35
N ALA A 215 -37.26 22.02 27.55
CA ALA A 215 -37.01 22.91 28.68
C ALA A 215 -35.51 22.95 29.04
N GLY A 216 -34.97 24.16 29.24
CA GLY A 216 -33.54 24.38 29.50
C GLY A 216 -32.68 24.51 28.24
N VAL A 217 -33.25 24.33 27.06
CA VAL A 217 -32.65 24.68 25.76
C VAL A 217 -33.12 26.07 25.37
N ARG A 218 -32.22 26.86 24.77
CA ARG A 218 -32.57 28.16 24.21
C ARG A 218 -33.72 28.08 23.21
N PRO A 219 -34.73 28.98 23.26
CA PRO A 219 -35.89 28.92 22.38
C PRO A 219 -35.57 29.01 20.88
N ASP A 220 -34.42 29.59 20.52
CA ASP A 220 -33.99 29.69 19.13
C ASP A 220 -33.28 28.44 18.60
N TYR A 221 -32.91 27.47 19.45
CA TYR A 221 -32.11 26.28 19.11
C TYR A 221 -32.97 25.10 18.59
N VAL A 222 -33.55 25.33 17.42
CA VAL A 222 -34.52 24.43 16.76
C VAL A 222 -33.88 23.41 15.81
N ASN A 223 -32.60 23.59 15.48
CA ASN A 223 -31.87 22.73 14.54
C ASN A 223 -31.06 21.69 15.31
N VAL A 224 -31.27 20.40 15.03
CA VAL A 224 -30.76 19.29 15.85
C VAL A 224 -29.98 18.28 14.99
N LEU A 225 -28.90 17.75 15.55
CA LEU A 225 -28.20 16.54 15.10
C LEU A 225 -28.13 15.53 16.26
N PRO A 226 -28.47 14.25 16.03
CA PRO A 226 -28.19 13.18 16.97
C PRO A 226 -26.67 12.95 17.10
N VAL A 227 -26.14 12.93 18.33
CA VAL A 227 -24.69 12.85 18.60
C VAL A 227 -24.40 11.96 19.80
N HIS A 228 -23.46 11.04 19.64
CA HIS A 228 -22.85 10.33 20.76
C HIS A 228 -21.63 11.12 21.26
N TRP A 229 -21.76 11.79 22.41
CA TRP A 229 -20.68 12.58 23.01
C TRP A 229 -19.66 11.70 23.74
N LEU A 230 -18.58 11.35 23.04
CA LEU A 230 -17.49 10.48 23.51
C LEU A 230 -16.73 11.02 24.72
N ALA A 231 -16.50 12.33 24.78
CA ALA A 231 -15.79 12.96 25.88
C ALA A 231 -16.32 14.37 26.11
N LYS A 232 -16.42 14.78 27.38
CA LYS A 232 -17.06 16.02 27.83
C LYS A 232 -16.24 16.65 28.95
N GLY A 233 -16.40 17.97 29.14
CA GLY A 233 -15.71 18.70 30.22
C GLY A 233 -14.20 18.85 29.97
N LEU A 234 -13.78 18.82 28.70
CA LEU A 234 -12.39 18.96 28.30
C LEU A 234 -11.92 20.42 28.36
N SER A 235 -10.60 20.61 28.39
CA SER A 235 -9.94 21.92 28.24
C SER A 235 -8.69 21.76 27.38
N LEU A 236 -8.89 21.27 26.16
CA LEU A 236 -7.82 20.91 25.24
C LEU A 236 -7.59 22.03 24.21
N ASP A 237 -6.33 22.41 24.04
CA ASP A 237 -5.91 23.42 23.06
C ASP A 237 -6.01 22.87 21.64
N ILE A 238 -6.62 23.63 20.72
CA ILE A 238 -6.77 23.22 19.34
C ILE A 238 -5.53 23.52 18.48
N ARG A 239 -4.68 24.45 18.89
CA ARG A 239 -3.54 24.92 18.09
C ARG A 239 -2.57 23.79 17.68
N PRO A 240 -2.28 22.78 18.52
CA PRO A 240 -1.45 21.64 18.10
C PRO A 240 -2.02 20.87 16.90
N LEU A 241 -3.35 20.76 16.80
CA LEU A 241 -4.04 20.06 15.71
C LEU A 241 -4.33 20.99 14.51
N ASN A 242 -4.54 22.27 14.76
CA ASN A 242 -5.03 23.23 13.78
C ASN A 242 -3.95 24.17 13.23
N GLY A 243 -2.70 23.69 13.13
CA GLY A 243 -1.58 24.42 12.54
C GLY A 243 -1.28 25.75 13.24
N GLY A 244 -1.38 25.78 14.57
CA GLY A 244 -1.15 26.97 15.39
C GLY A 244 -2.31 27.98 15.41
N ARG A 245 -3.43 27.70 14.73
CA ARG A 245 -4.56 28.64 14.58
C ARG A 245 -5.66 28.41 15.60
N LYS A 246 -6.28 29.51 16.03
CA LYS A 246 -7.51 29.54 16.84
C LYS A 246 -8.75 29.17 16.00
N PHE A 247 -9.88 28.94 16.67
CA PHE A 247 -11.17 28.78 16.01
C PHE A 247 -11.64 30.10 15.38
N THR A 248 -12.46 30.00 14.33
CA THR A 248 -13.14 31.17 13.75
C THR A 248 -14.49 31.39 14.42
N LEU A 249 -15.05 32.59 14.25
CA LEU A 249 -16.35 32.96 14.85
C LEU A 249 -17.56 32.22 14.24
N LYS A 250 -17.39 31.55 13.10
CA LYS A 250 -18.47 30.82 12.42
C LYS A 250 -18.96 29.67 13.32
N THR A 251 -20.28 29.52 13.46
CA THR A 251 -20.89 28.55 14.40
C THR A 251 -20.47 27.12 14.10
N VAL A 252 -20.61 26.70 12.85
CA VAL A 252 -20.29 25.35 12.35
C VAL A 252 -19.40 25.44 11.13
N TYR A 253 -18.29 24.70 11.09
CA TYR A 253 -17.48 24.56 9.88
C TYR A 253 -16.53 23.37 9.95
N GLU A 254 -16.17 22.86 8.77
CA GLU A 254 -15.23 21.75 8.63
C GLU A 254 -13.79 22.18 8.97
N MET A 255 -13.07 21.34 9.69
CA MET A 255 -11.69 21.48 10.07
C MET A 255 -10.78 20.54 9.26
N GLY A 256 -10.62 20.80 7.95
CA GLY A 256 -9.81 19.95 7.06
C GLY A 256 -8.28 19.92 7.31
N ARG A 257 -7.78 20.47 8.43
CA ARG A 257 -6.34 20.45 8.75
C ARG A 257 -5.88 19.17 9.44
N PHE A 258 -6.78 18.37 10.00
CA PHE A 258 -6.48 17.11 10.68
C PHE A 258 -7.71 16.18 10.59
N GLY A 259 -7.49 14.87 10.67
CA GLY A 259 -8.55 13.88 10.67
C GLY A 259 -8.69 13.19 12.02
N TRP A 260 -9.48 12.11 12.05
CA TRP A 260 -9.64 11.29 13.24
C TRP A 260 -8.33 10.72 13.78
N PRO A 261 -7.39 10.18 12.97
CA PRO A 261 -6.16 9.60 13.50
C PRO A 261 -5.33 10.58 14.33
N GLU A 262 -5.16 11.82 13.87
CA GLU A 262 -4.42 12.83 14.63
C GLU A 262 -5.15 13.30 15.88
N LEU A 263 -6.49 13.40 15.82
CA LEU A 263 -7.31 13.73 16.98
C LEU A 263 -7.26 12.62 18.05
N ALA A 264 -7.35 11.35 17.64
CA ALA A 264 -7.27 10.20 18.52
C ALA A 264 -5.91 10.12 19.24
N ASP A 265 -4.80 10.27 18.51
CA ASP A 265 -3.45 10.36 19.06
C ASP A 265 -3.35 11.50 20.10
N TYR A 266 -3.95 12.66 19.81
CA TYR A 266 -3.93 13.81 20.72
C TYR A 266 -4.76 13.60 21.99
N LEU A 267 -5.92 12.95 21.87
CA LEU A 267 -6.79 12.60 23.00
C LEU A 267 -6.11 11.55 23.91
N GLU A 268 -5.49 10.53 23.31
CA GLU A 268 -4.74 9.52 24.04
C GLU A 268 -3.53 10.11 24.77
N ALA A 269 -2.73 10.94 24.08
CA ALA A 269 -1.58 11.63 24.68
C ALA A 269 -2.01 12.57 25.82
N SER A 270 -3.24 13.08 25.76
CA SER A 270 -3.85 13.91 26.82
C SER A 270 -4.56 13.09 27.90
N SER A 271 -4.41 11.76 27.88
CA SER A 271 -5.03 10.82 28.82
C SER A 271 -6.57 10.89 28.88
N ILE A 272 -7.22 11.24 27.76
CA ILE A 272 -8.67 11.31 27.65
C ILE A 272 -9.23 9.92 27.33
N LYS A 273 -10.19 9.47 28.12
CA LYS A 273 -10.96 8.25 27.86
C LYS A 273 -12.20 8.60 27.05
N LEU A 274 -12.46 7.83 26.00
CA LEU A 274 -13.63 7.96 25.15
C LEU A 274 -14.72 6.99 25.61
N ASP A 275 -15.95 7.48 25.71
CA ASP A 275 -17.13 6.67 25.96
C ASP A 275 -17.40 5.74 24.76
N GLY A 276 -17.78 4.49 25.03
CA GLY A 276 -17.95 3.46 24.00
C GLY A 276 -16.66 2.85 23.44
N ALA A 277 -15.48 3.43 23.70
CA ALA A 277 -14.23 2.78 23.33
C ALA A 277 -14.03 1.56 24.23
N ALA A 278 -13.83 0.37 23.63
CA ALA A 278 -13.41 -0.79 24.41
C ALA A 278 -12.22 -0.40 25.28
N PRO A 279 -12.16 -0.80 26.57
CA PRO A 279 -11.00 -0.51 27.39
C PRO A 279 -9.80 -0.97 26.59
N ALA A 280 -8.83 -0.07 26.38
CA ALA A 280 -7.60 -0.40 25.70
C ALA A 280 -6.95 -1.57 26.46
N GLN A 281 -7.33 -2.80 26.15
CA GLN A 281 -6.42 -3.92 26.12
C GLN A 281 -5.31 -3.34 25.28
N GLN A 282 -4.20 -2.96 25.93
CA GLN A 282 -2.98 -2.48 25.33
C GLN A 282 -2.95 -3.01 23.91
N SER A 283 -3.39 -2.19 22.95
CA SER A 283 -3.30 -2.62 21.57
C SER A 283 -1.81 -2.50 21.36
N LYS A 284 -1.09 -3.60 21.63
CA LYS A 284 0.20 -3.83 21.01
C LYS A 284 -0.16 -3.68 19.56
N GLY A 285 0.10 -2.51 18.98
CA GLY A 285 -0.40 -2.12 17.67
C GLY A 285 -0.24 -3.32 16.77
N LEU A 286 -1.37 -3.87 16.32
CA LEU A 286 -1.34 -5.15 15.61
C LEU A 286 -0.39 -4.99 14.42
N PRO A 287 0.42 -6.00 14.09
CA PRO A 287 1.35 -5.85 12.98
C PRO A 287 0.57 -5.58 11.69
N HIS A 288 1.16 -4.76 10.81
CA HIS A 288 0.66 -4.46 9.47
C HIS A 288 1.79 -4.73 8.47
N VAL A 289 1.48 -5.19 7.27
CA VAL A 289 2.47 -5.56 6.24
C VAL A 289 2.20 -4.82 4.94
N LEU A 290 3.18 -4.05 4.48
CA LEU A 290 3.22 -3.51 3.11
C LEU A 290 4.14 -4.38 2.26
N ILE A 291 3.57 -4.99 1.23
CA ILE A 291 4.31 -5.75 0.22
C ILE A 291 4.64 -4.82 -0.94
N ILE A 292 5.93 -4.72 -1.29
CA ILE A 292 6.44 -3.88 -2.36
C ILE A 292 7.08 -4.78 -3.41
N ASP A 293 6.28 -5.19 -4.40
CA ASP A 293 6.74 -6.04 -5.48
C ASP A 293 7.59 -5.23 -6.47
N GLU A 294 8.62 -5.87 -7.03
CA GLU A 294 9.55 -5.26 -7.99
C GLU A 294 10.18 -3.95 -7.47
N ILE A 295 10.64 -3.95 -6.20
CA ILE A 295 11.08 -2.74 -5.51
C ILE A 295 12.16 -1.96 -6.28
N ASN A 296 13.03 -2.65 -7.04
CA ASN A 296 14.06 -2.04 -7.85
C ASN A 296 13.58 -1.39 -9.17
N ARG A 297 12.32 -1.56 -9.57
CA ARG A 297 11.77 -0.96 -10.81
C ARG A 297 11.41 0.53 -10.70
N GLY A 298 11.38 1.06 -9.48
CA GLY A 298 11.16 2.48 -9.21
C GLY A 298 12.43 3.17 -8.69
N ASN A 299 12.47 4.51 -8.74
CA ASN A 299 13.50 5.27 -8.05
C ASN A 299 13.17 5.31 -6.54
N ILE A 300 13.63 4.31 -5.81
CA ILE A 300 13.23 4.09 -4.41
C ILE A 300 13.58 5.28 -3.52
N SER A 301 14.74 5.90 -3.72
CA SER A 301 15.15 7.10 -2.96
C SER A 301 14.17 8.26 -3.16
N ARG A 302 13.66 8.45 -4.39
CA ARG A 302 12.64 9.46 -4.69
C ARG A 302 11.27 9.08 -4.14
N VAL A 303 10.88 7.81 -4.22
CA VAL A 303 9.59 7.31 -3.74
C VAL A 303 9.47 7.41 -2.22
N PHE A 304 10.51 7.03 -1.48
CA PHE A 304 10.51 7.16 -0.01
C PHE A 304 10.76 8.60 0.46
N GLY A 305 11.44 9.43 -0.34
CA GLY A 305 11.75 10.81 0.02
C GLY A 305 12.43 10.92 1.39
N GLU A 306 11.88 11.77 2.26
CA GLU A 306 12.32 11.98 3.63
C GLU A 306 12.08 10.78 4.56
N LEU A 307 11.19 9.85 4.19
CA LEU A 307 10.83 8.69 5.01
C LEU A 307 11.90 7.59 5.00
N ILE A 308 12.89 7.69 4.11
CA ILE A 308 14.03 6.76 4.08
C ILE A 308 14.71 6.65 5.44
N THR A 309 14.75 7.71 6.24
CA THR A 309 15.33 7.66 7.59
C THR A 309 14.37 7.00 8.59
N LEU A 310 13.06 7.25 8.46
CA LEU A 310 12.04 6.78 9.40
C LEU A 310 11.75 5.28 9.31
N ILE A 311 12.05 4.63 8.18
CA ILE A 311 11.88 3.18 8.07
C ILE A 311 12.91 2.40 8.90
N GLU A 312 13.99 3.03 9.36
CA GLU A 312 15.00 2.40 10.22
C GLU A 312 14.38 2.00 11.57
N PRO A 313 14.56 0.75 12.06
CA PRO A 313 13.86 0.27 13.25
C PRO A 313 13.97 1.17 14.49
N SER A 314 15.14 1.77 14.72
CA SER A 314 15.40 2.66 15.86
C SER A 314 14.74 4.03 15.74
N LYS A 315 14.27 4.43 14.55
CA LYS A 315 13.73 5.76 14.26
C LYS A 315 12.20 5.78 14.18
N ARG A 316 11.55 4.65 14.47
CA ARG A 316 10.10 4.47 14.39
C ARG A 316 9.39 4.92 15.66
N LYS A 317 8.11 5.31 15.55
CA LYS A 317 7.26 5.67 16.70
C LYS A 317 7.23 4.49 17.69
N GLY A 318 7.46 4.77 18.97
CA GLY A 318 7.49 3.77 20.03
C GLY A 318 8.88 3.22 20.39
N THR A 319 9.97 3.78 19.85
CA THR A 319 11.35 3.48 20.26
C THR A 319 12.04 4.70 20.87
N ASP A 320 13.11 4.49 21.65
CA ASP A 320 13.83 5.58 22.36
C ASP A 320 14.36 6.67 21.42
N GLU A 321 14.77 6.27 20.22
CA GLU A 321 15.38 7.12 19.19
C GLU A 321 14.39 7.54 18.08
N ALA A 322 13.09 7.50 18.38
CA ALA A 322 12.01 7.81 17.43
C ALA A 322 12.19 9.20 16.80
N LEU A 323 11.93 9.30 15.49
CA LEU A 323 11.96 10.56 14.75
C LEU A 323 10.63 10.85 14.09
N GLU A 324 10.38 12.14 13.88
CA GLU A 324 9.26 12.66 13.09
C GLU A 324 9.80 13.59 12.02
N VAL A 325 9.14 13.62 10.87
CA VAL A 325 9.41 14.57 9.78
C VAL A 325 8.17 15.39 9.50
N ILE A 326 8.34 16.57 8.88
CA ILE A 326 7.22 17.36 8.37
C ILE A 326 7.06 17.03 6.89
N LEU A 327 5.90 16.48 6.51
CA LEU A 327 5.62 16.11 5.13
C LEU A 327 5.46 17.37 4.23
N PRO A 328 5.93 17.34 2.98
CA PRO A 328 6.00 18.50 2.11
C PRO A 328 4.64 18.99 1.58
N TYR A 329 3.65 18.12 1.38
CA TYR A 329 2.35 18.54 0.83
C TYR A 329 1.39 18.95 1.95
N SER A 330 1.17 18.08 2.93
CA SER A 330 0.24 18.34 4.03
C SER A 330 0.81 19.29 5.09
N LYS A 331 2.13 19.45 5.15
CA LYS A 331 2.84 20.18 6.23
C LYS A 331 2.57 19.59 7.63
N LYS A 332 2.13 18.34 7.69
CA LYS A 332 1.88 17.62 8.94
C LYS A 332 3.13 16.88 9.41
N LYS A 333 3.24 16.70 10.73
CA LYS A 333 4.22 15.78 11.30
C LYS A 333 3.83 14.34 10.98
N PHE A 334 4.82 13.52 10.67
CA PHE A 334 4.64 12.12 10.37
C PHE A 334 5.76 11.26 10.95
N SER A 335 5.39 10.11 11.48
CA SER A 335 6.30 9.05 11.95
C SER A 335 5.81 7.68 11.51
N VAL A 336 6.75 6.76 11.31
CA VAL A 336 6.48 5.37 10.92
C VAL A 336 6.30 4.52 12.20
N PRO A 337 5.16 3.82 12.39
CA PRO A 337 4.96 2.97 13.55
C PRO A 337 5.91 1.75 13.59
N ASN A 338 6.27 1.30 14.80
CA ASN A 338 7.15 0.14 15.01
C ASN A 338 6.49 -1.22 14.72
N ASN A 339 5.20 -1.24 14.39
CA ASN A 339 4.41 -2.42 14.01
C ASN A 339 4.09 -2.50 12.50
N VAL A 340 4.61 -1.60 11.66
CA VAL A 340 4.54 -1.71 10.19
C VAL A 340 5.70 -2.56 9.67
N TYR A 341 5.46 -3.49 8.76
CA TYR A 341 6.49 -4.33 8.16
C TYR A 341 6.55 -4.09 6.66
N LEU A 342 7.76 -3.92 6.12
CA LEU A 342 8.01 -3.76 4.69
C LEU A 342 8.59 -5.05 4.12
N VAL A 343 7.91 -5.63 3.14
CA VAL A 343 8.33 -6.86 2.45
C VAL A 343 8.48 -6.57 0.96
N GLY A 344 9.72 -6.35 0.53
CA GLY A 344 10.05 -6.14 -0.87
C GLY A 344 10.33 -7.43 -1.63
N THR A 345 10.08 -7.45 -2.94
CA THR A 345 10.65 -8.44 -3.87
C THR A 345 11.57 -7.74 -4.86
N MET A 346 12.64 -8.40 -5.29
CA MET A 346 13.62 -7.82 -6.21
C MET A 346 14.15 -8.87 -7.20
N ASN A 347 13.99 -8.60 -8.50
CA ASN A 347 14.66 -9.39 -9.54
C ASN A 347 16.11 -8.93 -9.70
N THR A 348 17.05 -9.85 -9.64
CA THR A 348 18.50 -9.56 -9.77
C THR A 348 19.00 -9.49 -11.21
N ALA A 349 18.26 -10.09 -12.15
CA ALA A 349 18.65 -10.12 -13.57
C ALA A 349 18.44 -8.78 -14.28
N ASP A 350 17.57 -7.90 -13.75
CA ASP A 350 17.18 -6.64 -14.37
C ASP A 350 18.31 -5.59 -14.29
N ARG A 351 19.23 -5.61 -15.27
CA ARG A 351 20.38 -4.67 -15.37
C ARG A 351 19.99 -3.22 -15.70
N SER A 352 18.81 -2.99 -16.25
CA SER A 352 18.34 -1.66 -16.67
C SER A 352 17.90 -0.77 -15.50
N LEU A 353 17.86 -1.33 -14.29
CA LEU A 353 17.36 -0.66 -13.09
C LEU A 353 18.53 -0.13 -12.25
N ALA A 354 18.36 1.09 -11.73
CA ALA A 354 19.31 1.66 -10.78
C ALA A 354 19.45 0.70 -9.60
N GLY A 355 20.68 0.26 -9.33
CA GLY A 355 20.97 -0.56 -8.15
C GLY A 355 20.45 0.13 -6.89
N LEU A 356 19.97 -0.66 -5.93
CA LEU A 356 19.47 -0.12 -4.68
C LEU A 356 20.56 0.73 -4.01
N ASP A 357 20.24 1.98 -3.69
CA ASP A 357 21.14 2.89 -2.97
C ASP A 357 21.66 2.22 -1.68
N ILE A 358 22.95 2.42 -1.37
CA ILE A 358 23.61 1.93 -0.15
C ILE A 358 22.82 2.35 1.10
N ALA A 359 22.24 3.55 1.09
CA ALA A 359 21.39 4.06 2.15
C ALA A 359 20.15 3.18 2.37
N LEU A 360 19.47 2.74 1.31
CA LEU A 360 18.34 1.82 1.45
C LEU A 360 18.82 0.43 1.84
N ARG A 361 19.90 -0.06 1.23
CA ARG A 361 20.44 -1.39 1.51
C ARG A 361 20.73 -1.62 3.01
N ARG A 362 21.25 -0.62 3.73
CA ARG A 362 21.48 -0.74 5.19
C ARG A 362 20.20 -0.84 6.04
N ARG A 363 19.04 -0.50 5.48
CA ARG A 363 17.74 -0.45 6.19
C ARG A 363 16.87 -1.68 5.95
N PHE A 364 17.26 -2.55 5.00
CA PHE A 364 16.56 -3.81 4.71
C PHE A 364 17.43 -5.02 5.04
N LYS A 365 16.80 -6.11 5.48
CA LYS A 365 17.42 -7.45 5.51
C LYS A 365 17.18 -8.13 4.17
N PHE A 366 18.24 -8.66 3.57
CA PHE A 366 18.17 -9.33 2.28
C PHE A 366 18.11 -10.83 2.49
N GLU A 367 17.09 -11.46 1.92
CA GLU A 367 16.90 -12.90 1.93
C GLU A 367 16.97 -13.40 0.48
N GLU A 368 17.99 -14.18 0.18
CA GLU A 368 18.20 -14.74 -1.16
C GLU A 368 17.21 -15.89 -1.41
N MET A 369 16.57 -15.86 -2.57
CA MET A 369 15.69 -16.90 -3.09
C MET A 369 16.32 -17.52 -4.34
N PRO A 370 17.28 -18.45 -4.17
CA PRO A 370 17.92 -19.12 -5.30
C PRO A 370 16.94 -20.08 -5.98
N PRO A 371 17.24 -20.52 -7.22
CA PRO A 371 16.55 -21.65 -7.82
C PRO A 371 16.64 -22.88 -6.90
N ARG A 372 15.56 -23.66 -6.84
CA ARG A 372 15.43 -24.89 -6.04
C ARG A 372 15.15 -26.07 -6.97
N PRO A 373 16.18 -26.71 -7.55
CA PRO A 373 15.99 -27.87 -8.41
C PRO A 373 15.34 -29.05 -7.70
N ASP A 374 15.51 -29.16 -6.38
CA ASP A 374 14.85 -30.14 -5.51
C ASP A 374 13.32 -30.04 -5.54
N ALA A 375 12.76 -28.88 -5.87
CA ALA A 375 11.31 -28.73 -6.09
C ALA A 375 10.80 -29.51 -7.32
N LEU A 376 11.71 -29.98 -8.18
CA LEU A 376 11.42 -30.82 -9.36
C LEU A 376 11.75 -32.30 -9.13
N SER A 377 12.02 -32.71 -7.88
CA SER A 377 12.41 -34.08 -7.57
C SER A 377 11.38 -35.10 -8.06
N GLY A 378 11.85 -36.08 -8.84
CA GLY A 378 11.02 -37.12 -9.45
C GLY A 378 10.22 -36.68 -10.69
N LYS A 379 10.33 -35.44 -11.16
CA LYS A 379 9.72 -35.00 -12.42
C LYS A 379 10.55 -35.46 -13.61
N ASN A 380 10.01 -36.42 -14.36
CA ASN A 380 10.58 -36.92 -15.59
C ASN A 380 9.60 -36.72 -16.76
N VAL A 381 10.10 -36.18 -17.87
CA VAL A 381 9.31 -35.94 -19.08
C VAL A 381 9.99 -36.61 -20.26
N ALA A 382 9.35 -37.64 -20.83
CA ALA A 382 9.88 -38.39 -21.97
C ALA A 382 11.33 -38.89 -21.78
N GLY A 383 11.68 -39.32 -20.56
CA GLY A 383 13.02 -39.78 -20.19
C GLY A 383 13.94 -38.66 -19.68
N ILE A 384 13.53 -37.40 -19.71
CA ILE A 384 14.33 -36.25 -19.28
C ILE A 384 14.03 -35.91 -17.83
N ASP A 385 15.06 -35.98 -16.97
CA ASP A 385 14.99 -35.50 -15.60
C ASP A 385 15.02 -33.97 -15.57
N LEU A 386 13.92 -33.34 -15.14
CA LEU A 386 13.81 -31.87 -15.13
C LEU A 386 14.67 -31.22 -14.04
N GLN A 387 14.92 -31.92 -12.94
CA GLN A 387 15.83 -31.45 -11.88
C GLN A 387 17.26 -31.40 -12.43
N GLU A 388 17.72 -32.47 -13.07
CA GLU A 388 19.07 -32.53 -13.66
C GLU A 388 19.23 -31.54 -14.81
N LEU A 389 18.18 -31.36 -15.63
CA LEU A 389 18.15 -30.39 -16.72
C LEU A 389 18.36 -28.97 -16.21
N LEU A 390 17.61 -28.58 -15.18
CA LEU A 390 17.73 -27.26 -14.57
C LEU A 390 19.12 -27.03 -13.97
N VAL A 391 19.65 -28.02 -13.22
CA VAL A 391 21.00 -27.96 -12.63
C VAL A 391 22.06 -27.75 -13.71
N THR A 392 21.98 -28.54 -14.79
CA THR A 392 22.96 -28.51 -15.89
C THR A 392 22.96 -27.18 -16.62
N MET A 393 21.78 -26.67 -17.00
CA MET A 393 21.65 -25.37 -17.65
C MET A 393 22.12 -24.24 -16.73
N ASN A 394 21.70 -24.25 -15.46
CA ASN A 394 22.10 -23.24 -14.49
C ASN A 394 23.61 -23.24 -14.24
N ARG A 395 24.26 -24.40 -14.23
CA ARG A 395 25.72 -24.46 -14.10
C ARG A 395 26.43 -23.75 -15.26
N ARG A 396 25.94 -23.92 -16.49
CA ARG A 396 26.48 -23.24 -17.67
C ARG A 396 26.21 -21.73 -17.63
N ILE A 397 24.99 -21.33 -17.28
CA ILE A 397 24.63 -19.91 -17.13
C ILE A 397 25.49 -19.24 -16.04
N GLU A 398 25.68 -19.90 -14.90
CA GLU A 398 26.51 -19.39 -13.81
C GLU A 398 27.95 -19.10 -14.27
N VAL A 399 28.54 -20.01 -15.05
CA VAL A 399 29.89 -19.82 -15.60
C VAL A 399 29.94 -18.68 -16.61
N LEU A 400 28.90 -18.51 -17.44
CA LEU A 400 28.89 -17.55 -18.53
C LEU A 400 28.46 -16.13 -18.13
N LEU A 401 27.56 -15.99 -17.15
CA LEU A 401 26.94 -14.72 -16.75
C LEU A 401 26.92 -14.47 -15.24
N GLY A 402 26.99 -15.53 -14.43
CA GLY A 402 26.94 -15.45 -12.97
C GLY A 402 25.58 -15.83 -12.37
N ARG A 403 25.55 -15.88 -11.03
CA ARG A 403 24.42 -16.42 -10.24
C ARG A 403 23.10 -15.64 -10.33
N ASP A 404 23.14 -14.38 -10.75
CA ASP A 404 21.94 -13.53 -10.80
C ASP A 404 21.06 -13.84 -12.03
N TYR A 405 21.57 -14.63 -12.99
CA TYR A 405 20.93 -15.00 -14.26
C TYR A 405 20.38 -16.43 -14.27
N LEU A 406 20.41 -17.14 -13.15
CA LEU A 406 19.98 -18.54 -13.15
C LEU A 406 18.48 -18.66 -13.48
N LEU A 407 18.11 -19.74 -14.15
CA LEU A 407 16.72 -20.10 -14.39
C LEU A 407 16.07 -20.54 -13.09
N GLY A 408 14.91 -19.98 -12.80
CA GLY A 408 14.08 -20.39 -11.68
C GLY A 408 13.32 -21.70 -11.93
N HIS A 409 13.05 -22.43 -10.85
CA HIS A 409 12.33 -23.70 -10.88
C HIS A 409 10.86 -23.55 -11.27
N ALA A 410 10.25 -22.37 -11.09
CA ALA A 410 8.83 -22.15 -11.37
C ALA A 410 8.45 -22.40 -12.83
N TYR A 411 9.37 -22.16 -13.78
CA TYR A 411 9.13 -22.45 -15.21
C TYR A 411 8.87 -23.94 -15.47
N PHE A 412 9.35 -24.83 -14.60
CA PHE A 412 9.34 -26.27 -14.81
C PHE A 412 8.33 -27.01 -13.92
N LEU A 413 7.62 -26.30 -13.02
CA LEU A 413 6.73 -26.92 -12.04
C LEU A 413 5.52 -27.59 -12.69
N ASP A 414 4.94 -27.00 -13.74
CA ASP A 414 3.70 -27.47 -14.36
C ASP A 414 3.93 -28.18 -15.71
N ILE A 415 5.10 -28.80 -15.89
CA ILE A 415 5.43 -29.60 -17.08
C ILE A 415 5.16 -31.08 -16.82
N ASP A 416 4.25 -31.67 -17.60
CA ASP A 416 3.87 -33.08 -17.48
C ASP A 416 4.23 -33.93 -18.72
N ASN A 417 4.55 -33.30 -19.85
CA ASN A 417 4.84 -34.00 -21.11
C ASN A 417 5.77 -33.19 -22.02
N LEU A 418 6.25 -33.83 -23.09
CA LEU A 418 7.22 -33.24 -24.03
C LEU A 418 6.67 -31.98 -24.72
N ALA A 419 5.37 -31.91 -24.99
CA ALA A 419 4.77 -30.72 -25.58
C ALA A 419 4.82 -29.52 -24.62
N GLY A 420 4.58 -29.74 -23.32
CA GLY A 420 4.77 -28.72 -22.28
C GLY A 420 6.23 -28.28 -22.16
N LEU A 421 7.18 -29.21 -22.25
CA LEU A 421 8.61 -28.89 -22.23
C LEU A 421 9.03 -28.08 -23.46
N SER A 422 8.52 -28.45 -24.65
CA SER A 422 8.69 -27.71 -25.91
C SER A 422 8.16 -26.29 -25.77
N ASP A 423 6.94 -26.14 -25.24
CA ASP A 423 6.31 -24.84 -25.06
C ASP A 423 7.10 -23.92 -24.12
N VAL A 424 7.47 -24.43 -22.94
CA VAL A 424 8.28 -23.67 -21.96
C VAL A 424 9.62 -23.26 -22.56
N PHE A 425 10.30 -24.15 -23.28
CA PHE A 425 11.58 -23.79 -23.90
C PHE A 425 11.43 -22.72 -24.98
N ARG A 426 10.43 -22.83 -25.84
CA ARG A 426 10.21 -21.88 -26.96
C ARG A 426 9.76 -20.51 -26.49
N ARG A 427 8.86 -20.47 -25.49
CA ARG A 427 8.15 -19.23 -25.13
C ARG A 427 8.70 -18.54 -23.89
N GLN A 428 9.48 -19.25 -23.07
CA GLN A 428 9.99 -18.70 -21.80
C GLN A 428 11.51 -18.82 -21.72
N VAL A 429 12.08 -20.02 -21.86
CA VAL A 429 13.53 -20.22 -21.65
C VAL A 429 14.37 -19.59 -22.76
N LEU A 430 14.10 -19.88 -24.04
CA LEU A 430 14.88 -19.31 -25.14
C LEU A 430 14.77 -17.77 -25.19
N PRO A 431 13.57 -17.15 -25.12
CA PRO A 431 13.47 -15.69 -25.07
C PRO A 431 14.23 -15.07 -23.89
N LEU A 432 14.19 -15.69 -22.71
CA LEU A 432 14.95 -15.21 -21.55
C LEU A 432 16.47 -15.32 -21.78
N LEU A 433 16.94 -16.42 -22.39
CA LEU A 433 18.35 -16.55 -22.75
C LEU A 433 18.77 -15.54 -23.83
N GLN A 434 17.89 -15.18 -24.77
CA GLN A 434 18.15 -14.13 -25.75
C GLN A 434 18.32 -12.75 -25.10
N GLU A 435 17.54 -12.47 -24.05
CA GLU A 435 17.69 -11.24 -23.26
C GLU A 435 19.01 -11.25 -22.45
N TYR A 436 19.34 -12.37 -21.83
CA TYR A 436 20.56 -12.52 -21.03
C TYR A 436 21.85 -12.46 -21.86
N PHE A 437 21.84 -13.09 -23.03
CA PHE A 437 22.94 -13.17 -23.98
C PHE A 437 22.64 -12.28 -25.19
N PHE A 438 22.41 -10.99 -24.94
CA PHE A 438 22.08 -10.01 -25.98
C PHE A 438 23.08 -10.09 -27.14
N GLU A 439 22.55 -10.41 -28.34
CA GLU A 439 23.30 -10.62 -29.59
C GLU A 439 24.37 -11.74 -29.58
N ASP A 440 24.42 -12.60 -28.56
CA ASP A 440 25.40 -13.70 -28.43
C ASP A 440 24.71 -15.08 -28.46
N TRP A 441 24.27 -15.47 -29.66
CA TRP A 441 23.64 -16.77 -29.92
C TRP A 441 24.55 -17.97 -29.64
N GLN A 442 25.87 -17.78 -29.73
CA GLN A 442 26.82 -18.85 -29.48
C GLN A 442 26.79 -19.27 -28.01
N ARG A 443 26.72 -18.31 -27.08
CA ARG A 443 26.58 -18.64 -25.65
C ARG A 443 25.25 -19.30 -25.33
N ILE A 444 24.16 -18.93 -25.99
CA ILE A 444 22.86 -19.62 -25.86
C ILE A 444 23.01 -21.08 -26.29
N ALA A 445 23.66 -21.31 -27.44
CA ALA A 445 23.94 -22.65 -27.96
C ALA A 445 24.79 -23.48 -26.97
N TRP A 446 25.77 -22.87 -26.31
CA TRP A 446 26.56 -23.52 -25.26
C TRP A 446 25.72 -23.91 -24.05
N VAL A 447 24.82 -23.04 -23.57
CA VAL A 447 23.88 -23.38 -22.48
C VAL A 447 23.03 -24.61 -22.85
N MET A 448 22.58 -24.68 -24.11
CA MET A 448 21.80 -25.80 -24.65
C MET A 448 22.65 -27.00 -25.13
N ASN A 449 23.97 -26.94 -24.95
CA ASN A 449 24.94 -27.96 -25.37
C ASN A 449 24.94 -28.28 -26.88
N ASP A 450 24.49 -27.38 -27.75
CA ASP A 450 24.32 -27.68 -29.18
C ASP A 450 25.65 -28.02 -29.87
N GLN A 451 26.79 -27.49 -29.40
CA GLN A 451 28.12 -27.80 -29.93
C GLN A 451 28.54 -29.26 -29.73
N ALA A 452 27.99 -29.95 -28.73
CA ALA A 452 28.33 -31.34 -28.42
C ALA A 452 27.37 -32.34 -29.11
N LYS A 453 26.26 -31.86 -29.68
CA LYS A 453 25.29 -32.72 -30.35
C LYS A 453 25.80 -33.10 -31.74
N PRO A 454 25.92 -34.41 -32.06
CA PRO A 454 26.50 -34.84 -33.33
C PRO A 454 25.59 -34.59 -34.54
N ASP A 455 24.27 -34.61 -34.33
CA ASP A 455 23.27 -34.40 -35.37
C ASP A 455 22.64 -33.00 -35.24
N ASP A 456 22.71 -32.21 -36.30
CA ASP A 456 22.06 -30.89 -36.40
C ASP A 456 20.55 -30.98 -36.18
N ALA A 457 19.93 -32.13 -36.45
CA ALA A 457 18.51 -32.36 -36.20
C ALA A 457 18.13 -32.33 -34.71
N HIS A 458 19.11 -32.37 -33.79
CA HIS A 458 18.92 -32.27 -32.33
C HIS A 458 19.46 -30.95 -31.73
N LYS A 459 20.11 -30.11 -32.54
CA LYS A 459 20.57 -28.79 -32.12
C LYS A 459 19.39 -27.82 -32.12
N PHE A 460 19.22 -27.06 -31.03
CA PHE A 460 18.19 -26.02 -30.96
C PHE A 460 18.57 -24.80 -31.78
N LEU A 461 19.86 -24.47 -31.82
CA LEU A 461 20.44 -23.39 -32.60
C LEU A 461 21.44 -23.95 -33.61
N ILE A 462 21.27 -23.57 -34.87
CA ILE A 462 22.16 -23.95 -35.97
C ILE A 462 22.94 -22.72 -36.39
N LYS A 463 24.27 -22.83 -36.33
CA LYS A 463 25.19 -21.86 -36.93
C LYS A 463 25.22 -22.11 -38.45
N GLU A 464 24.75 -21.14 -39.22
CA GLU A 464 24.78 -21.23 -40.68
C GLU A 464 26.17 -20.85 -41.19
N VAL A 465 26.75 -21.75 -41.99
CA VAL A 465 27.96 -21.45 -42.75
C VAL A 465 27.51 -20.81 -44.06
N ALA A 466 27.14 -19.54 -44.02
CA ALA A 466 26.89 -18.77 -45.23
C ALA A 466 28.23 -18.28 -45.79
N SER A 467 28.48 -18.49 -47.09
CA SER A 467 29.54 -17.76 -47.79
C SER A 467 29.09 -16.30 -47.92
N LEU A 468 29.94 -15.35 -47.53
CA LEU A 468 29.67 -13.91 -47.65
C LEU A 468 29.29 -13.51 -49.08
N GLY A 469 29.86 -14.22 -50.07
CA GLY A 469 29.58 -14.02 -51.50
C GLY A 469 28.17 -14.43 -51.90
N ASP A 470 27.53 -15.34 -51.18
CA ASP A 470 26.20 -15.87 -51.52
C ASP A 470 25.07 -14.92 -51.09
N VAL A 471 25.32 -14.10 -50.06
CA VAL A 471 24.31 -13.20 -49.46
C VAL A 471 24.48 -11.76 -49.94
N PHE A 472 25.73 -11.25 -50.00
CA PHE A 472 25.99 -9.83 -50.28
C PHE A 472 26.82 -9.59 -51.56
N GLY A 473 27.28 -10.65 -52.23
CA GLY A 473 28.19 -10.55 -53.38
C GLY A 473 29.64 -10.27 -52.99
N ALA A 474 30.54 -10.20 -53.98
CA ALA A 474 31.95 -9.92 -53.74
C ALA A 474 32.17 -8.44 -53.36
N GLY A 475 32.94 -8.18 -52.29
CA GLY A 475 33.39 -6.83 -51.90
C GLY A 475 32.79 -6.27 -50.60
N VAL A 476 31.99 -7.04 -49.87
CA VAL A 476 31.47 -6.66 -48.55
C VAL A 476 32.28 -7.35 -47.45
N ASP A 477 33.04 -6.59 -46.68
CA ASP A 477 33.70 -7.05 -45.45
C ASP A 477 32.75 -6.82 -44.26
N LEU A 478 32.26 -7.90 -43.65
CA LEU A 478 31.51 -7.82 -42.40
C LEU A 478 32.48 -7.81 -41.20
N PRO A 479 32.13 -7.10 -40.10
CA PRO A 479 32.83 -7.24 -38.83
C PRO A 479 32.93 -8.71 -38.39
N GLN A 480 34.06 -9.10 -37.79
CA GLN A 480 34.18 -10.42 -37.16
C GLN A 480 33.08 -10.59 -36.10
N GLY A 481 32.33 -11.70 -36.16
CA GLY A 481 31.26 -12.01 -35.22
C GLY A 481 29.83 -11.99 -35.79
N ASN A 482 29.65 -11.61 -37.06
CA ASN A 482 28.34 -11.67 -37.74
C ASN A 482 28.01 -13.11 -38.23
N ASP A 483 28.08 -14.07 -37.32
CA ASP A 483 27.62 -15.44 -37.61
C ASP A 483 26.10 -15.43 -37.79
N LEU A 484 25.62 -16.06 -38.86
CA LEU A 484 24.19 -16.23 -39.08
C LEU A 484 23.69 -17.43 -38.26
N TRP A 485 22.69 -17.20 -37.42
CA TRP A 485 22.11 -18.23 -36.56
C TRP A 485 20.63 -18.44 -36.90
N ARG A 486 20.21 -19.70 -36.89
CA ARG A 486 18.82 -20.10 -37.08
C ARG A 486 18.33 -20.92 -35.88
N ILE A 487 17.10 -20.67 -35.47
CA ILE A 487 16.38 -21.52 -34.52
C ILE A 487 15.87 -22.75 -35.27
N ASN A 488 16.22 -23.95 -34.81
CA ASN A 488 15.71 -25.21 -35.34
C ASN A 488 14.43 -25.60 -34.60
N ASP A 489 13.29 -25.17 -35.12
CA ASP A 489 12.00 -25.44 -34.49
C ASP A 489 11.75 -26.94 -34.27
N LYS A 490 12.18 -27.81 -35.19
CA LYS A 490 11.92 -29.25 -35.05
C LYS A 490 12.68 -29.89 -33.87
N ALA A 491 13.76 -29.26 -33.37
CA ALA A 491 14.53 -29.81 -32.27
C ALA A 491 13.78 -29.77 -30.93
N PHE A 492 12.92 -28.77 -30.70
CA PHE A 492 12.14 -28.66 -29.46
C PHE A 492 11.09 -29.75 -29.29
N ASP A 493 10.70 -30.43 -30.37
CA ASP A 493 9.70 -31.49 -30.32
C ASP A 493 10.34 -32.89 -30.19
N LYS A 494 11.65 -32.96 -29.95
CA LYS A 494 12.43 -34.20 -29.83
C LYS A 494 13.04 -34.34 -28.45
N SER A 495 12.77 -35.46 -27.77
CA SER A 495 13.36 -35.74 -26.45
C SER A 495 14.88 -35.85 -26.52
N GLU A 496 15.44 -36.32 -27.64
CA GLU A 496 16.87 -36.44 -27.88
C GLU A 496 17.60 -35.09 -27.82
N SER A 497 16.95 -34.01 -28.24
CA SER A 497 17.51 -32.65 -28.15
C SER A 497 17.73 -32.22 -26.70
N TYR A 498 16.80 -32.58 -25.81
CA TYR A 498 16.89 -32.31 -24.37
C TYR A 498 17.87 -33.26 -23.68
N ALA A 499 17.86 -34.55 -24.04
CA ALA A 499 18.85 -35.51 -23.55
C ALA A 499 20.28 -35.06 -23.89
N GLY A 500 20.47 -34.47 -25.07
CA GLY A 500 21.73 -33.86 -25.48
C GLY A 500 22.17 -32.66 -24.62
N ILE A 501 21.27 -32.02 -23.86
CA ILE A 501 21.66 -30.99 -22.88
C ILE A 501 22.42 -31.64 -21.71
N LEU A 502 21.99 -32.85 -21.29
CA LEU A 502 22.50 -33.60 -20.15
C LEU A 502 23.78 -34.40 -20.45
N SER A 503 24.01 -34.75 -21.72
CA SER A 503 25.21 -35.50 -22.09
C SER A 503 26.48 -34.69 -21.79
N ALA A 504 27.36 -35.25 -20.95
CA ALA A 504 28.74 -34.78 -20.86
C ALA A 504 29.39 -34.93 -22.24
N GLY A 505 29.98 -33.83 -22.75
CA GLY A 505 30.73 -33.84 -24.00
C GLY A 505 31.98 -34.70 -23.93
#